data_AF-F7JIE4-F1
#
_entry.id   AF-F7JIE4-F1
#
_cell.length_a   1.000
_cell.length_b   1.000
_cell.length_c   1.000
_cell.angle_alpha   90.00
_cell.angle_beta   90.00
_cell.angle_gamma   90.00
#
_symmetry.space_group_name_H-M   'P 1'
#
loop_
_entity.id
_entity.type
_entity.pdbx_description
1 polymer ?
#
loop_
_entity_poly.entity_id
_entity_poly.type
_entity_poly.pdbx_seq_one_letter_code
_entity_poly.pdbx_strand_id
1 'polypeptide(L)'
;MPKIDERICDIDKTICQNIDLIDFETVSRALVSQNLLSQSRNLVEHVAVKAYADAKGEDLEADWETIPAATEYIKHHNKFQFLRKFHNFLQESKSHYTPDGEGAERLVLKYYKFYMILRNFVKQEYQMDILHNLEKFPINTDHAVQEYHDKIAERLELRREIRDLTHNPRMYVHKVVPFVSGEAVYYEIVLTPAYDTTSKFDRFVCYSKIMIPSHYSAKMDIYYETIEVNGRKMPVNILTDFMVSIRPCELNNFAKIFGDDIKMSPSHSEYIGMMDTTIEHIKDWGEIASYGVMTTPALVIDGKVVSFGKVLKKDEVVKILKEVRG
;
A
#
# COMPACT_ATOMS: atom_id res chain seq x y z
N MET A 1 11.63 29.45 7.75
CA MET A 1 11.14 28.09 7.47
C MET A 1 9.68 28.25 7.07
N PRO A 2 9.16 27.54 6.07
CA PRO A 2 7.73 27.58 5.75
C PRO A 2 6.89 27.28 7.00
N LYS A 3 5.75 27.93 7.13
CA LYS A 3 4.88 27.82 8.31
C LYS A 3 4.38 26.39 8.51
N ILE A 4 4.00 25.72 7.43
CA ILE A 4 3.58 24.32 7.50
C ILE A 4 4.70 23.38 7.97
N ASP A 5 5.97 23.68 7.62
CA ASP A 5 7.12 22.87 8.03
C ASP A 5 7.31 22.95 9.55
N GLU A 6 7.16 24.15 10.14
CA GLU A 6 7.16 24.35 11.61
C GLU A 6 6.06 23.52 12.29
N ARG A 7 4.84 23.55 11.75
CA ARG A 7 3.71 22.77 12.29
C ARG A 7 3.94 21.26 12.23
N ILE A 8 4.53 20.77 11.14
CA ILE A 8 4.92 19.35 11.02
C ILE A 8 5.95 18.99 12.10
N CYS A 9 6.98 19.84 12.29
CA CYS A 9 8.01 19.63 13.32
C CYS A 9 7.45 19.66 14.75
N ASP A 10 6.48 20.54 15.05
CA ASP A 10 5.84 20.61 16.36
C ASP A 10 5.06 19.34 16.70
N ILE A 11 4.31 18.81 15.72
CA ILE A 11 3.58 17.54 15.88
C ILE A 11 4.55 16.38 16.00
N ASP A 12 5.56 16.34 15.13
CA ASP A 12 6.62 15.32 15.18
C ASP A 12 7.28 15.27 16.56
N LYS A 13 7.70 16.42 17.07
CA LYS A 13 8.28 16.54 18.41
C LYS A 13 7.35 16.00 19.48
N THR A 14 6.06 16.32 19.41
CA THR A 14 5.05 15.82 20.34
C THR A 14 4.94 14.29 20.28
N ILE A 15 4.91 13.72 19.07
CA ILE A 15 4.85 12.27 18.87
C ILE A 15 6.12 11.61 19.42
N CYS A 16 7.30 12.08 19.03
CA CYS A 16 8.57 11.52 19.46
C CYS A 16 8.74 11.57 20.98
N GLN A 17 8.38 12.69 21.61
CA GLN A 17 8.37 12.80 23.08
C GLN A 17 7.48 11.77 23.75
N ASN A 18 6.32 11.44 23.16
CA ASN A 18 5.45 10.40 23.68
C ASN A 18 6.04 9.00 23.50
N ILE A 19 6.76 8.75 22.40
CA ILE A 19 7.48 7.48 22.20
C ILE A 19 8.60 7.32 23.23
N ASP A 20 9.34 8.39 23.53
CA ASP A 20 10.39 8.37 24.57
C ASP A 20 9.86 8.04 25.97
N LEU A 21 8.56 8.22 26.22
CA LEU A 21 7.96 7.84 27.49
C LEU A 21 7.94 6.33 27.72
N ILE A 22 8.16 5.52 26.69
CA ILE A 22 8.10 4.06 26.79
C ILE A 22 9.22 3.45 27.64
N ASP A 23 10.31 4.19 27.79
CA ASP A 23 11.47 3.78 28.59
C ASP A 23 11.17 3.85 30.12
N PHE A 24 10.04 4.45 30.52
CA PHE A 24 9.63 4.55 31.93
C PHE A 24 8.73 3.39 32.34
N GLU A 25 9.09 2.68 33.42
CA GLU A 25 8.36 1.50 33.93
C GLU A 25 6.87 1.75 34.27
N THR A 26 6.50 3.00 34.55
CA THR A 26 5.13 3.40 34.89
C THR A 26 4.25 3.70 33.68
N VAL A 27 4.82 3.75 32.48
CA VAL A 27 4.14 4.11 31.23
C VAL A 27 3.83 2.84 30.45
N SER A 28 2.55 2.61 30.18
CA SER A 28 2.14 1.46 29.36
C SER A 28 2.25 1.77 27.86
N ARG A 29 2.55 0.73 27.07
CA ARG A 29 2.48 0.80 25.60
C ARG A 29 1.12 1.31 25.12
N ALA A 30 0.04 0.98 25.82
CA ALA A 30 -1.31 1.45 25.57
C ALA A 30 -1.43 2.97 25.66
N LEU A 31 -0.87 3.59 26.71
CA LEU A 31 -0.89 5.03 26.89
C LEU A 31 -0.12 5.73 25.75
N VAL A 32 1.08 5.24 25.45
CA VAL A 32 1.89 5.75 24.32
C VAL A 32 1.10 5.63 23.01
N SER A 33 0.42 4.50 22.78
CA SER A 33 -0.36 4.27 21.57
C SER A 33 -1.54 5.23 21.43
N GLN A 34 -2.26 5.52 22.52
CA GLN A 34 -3.34 6.51 22.53
C GLN A 34 -2.83 7.91 22.18
N ASN A 35 -1.71 8.30 22.80
CA ASN A 35 -1.11 9.61 22.56
C ASN A 35 -0.61 9.75 21.11
N LEU A 36 0.01 8.69 20.55
CA LEU A 36 0.41 8.64 19.15
C LEU A 36 -0.80 8.90 18.24
N LEU A 37 -1.83 8.04 18.33
CA LEU A 37 -3.02 8.12 17.48
C LEU A 37 -3.74 9.47 17.57
N SER A 38 -3.68 10.14 18.73
CA SER A 38 -4.27 11.46 18.93
C SER A 38 -3.69 12.52 17.97
N GLN A 39 -2.38 12.42 17.68
CA GLN A 39 -1.60 13.35 16.85
C GLN A 39 -1.42 12.88 15.41
N SER A 40 -1.48 11.58 15.14
CA SER A 40 -1.17 11.01 13.81
C SER A 40 -2.01 11.58 12.68
N ARG A 41 -3.29 11.86 12.94
CA ARG A 41 -4.17 12.46 11.93
C ARG A 41 -3.69 13.85 11.56
N ASN A 42 -3.32 14.67 12.55
CA ASN A 42 -2.83 16.02 12.31
C ASN A 42 -1.51 15.98 11.53
N LEU A 43 -0.60 15.06 11.88
CA LEU A 43 0.65 14.87 11.14
C LEU A 43 0.38 14.57 9.66
N VAL A 44 -0.51 13.61 9.38
CA VAL A 44 -0.89 13.22 8.01
C VAL A 44 -1.55 14.38 7.26
N GLU A 45 -2.48 15.10 7.90
CA GLU A 45 -3.15 16.26 7.31
C GLU A 45 -2.17 17.40 7.02
N HIS A 46 -1.21 17.66 7.90
CA HIS A 46 -0.22 18.72 7.69
C HIS A 46 0.78 18.37 6.59
N VAL A 47 1.18 17.10 6.47
CA VAL A 47 1.96 16.62 5.31
C VAL A 47 1.15 16.75 4.01
N ALA A 48 -0.17 16.55 4.05
CA ALA A 48 -1.03 16.82 2.89
C ALA A 48 -1.09 18.32 2.57
N VAL A 49 -1.19 19.20 3.57
CA VAL A 49 -1.16 20.66 3.38
C VAL A 49 0.18 21.09 2.79
N LYS A 50 1.30 20.51 3.24
CA LYS A 50 2.63 20.73 2.64
C LYS A 50 2.65 20.37 1.16
N ALA A 51 2.12 19.19 0.80
CA ALA A 51 2.01 18.78 -0.60
C ALA A 51 1.22 19.78 -1.45
N TYR A 52 0.11 20.29 -0.91
CA TYR A 52 -0.76 21.24 -1.58
C TYR A 52 -0.12 22.64 -1.70
N ALA A 53 0.58 23.09 -0.65
CA ALA A 53 1.32 24.34 -0.59
C ALA A 53 2.45 24.37 -1.64
N ASP A 54 3.26 23.31 -1.69
CA ASP A 54 4.34 23.18 -2.67
C ASP A 54 3.81 23.14 -4.11
N ALA A 55 2.66 22.49 -4.35
CA ALA A 55 2.01 22.46 -5.67
C ALA A 55 1.52 23.85 -6.12
N LYS A 56 1.17 24.73 -5.19
CA LYS A 56 0.80 26.12 -5.46
C LYS A 56 1.99 27.08 -5.49
N GLY A 57 3.13 26.69 -4.91
CA GLY A 57 4.24 27.60 -4.65
C GLY A 57 3.92 28.65 -3.58
N GLU A 58 3.02 28.33 -2.64
CA GLU A 58 2.57 29.21 -1.56
C GLU A 58 3.00 28.66 -0.19
N ASP A 59 3.23 29.54 0.78
CA ASP A 59 3.43 29.14 2.18
C ASP A 59 2.07 29.15 2.91
N LEU A 60 1.48 27.96 3.07
CA LEU A 60 0.16 27.77 3.69
C LEU A 60 0.27 27.41 5.17
N GLU A 61 -0.75 27.74 5.95
CA GLU A 61 -0.95 27.20 7.30
C GLU A 61 -1.95 26.05 7.25
N ALA A 62 -1.91 25.16 8.24
CA ALA A 62 -2.92 24.13 8.39
C ALA A 62 -4.13 24.68 9.16
N ASP A 63 -5.24 24.86 8.47
CA ASP A 63 -6.48 25.41 9.02
C ASP A 63 -7.73 24.74 8.43
N TRP A 64 -8.91 25.28 8.77
CA TRP A 64 -10.21 24.75 8.36
C TRP A 64 -10.48 24.87 6.85
N GLU A 65 -9.77 25.71 6.10
CA GLU A 65 -9.89 25.83 4.65
C GLU A 65 -8.83 24.99 3.93
N THR A 66 -7.59 25.03 4.40
CA THR A 66 -6.46 24.39 3.72
C THR A 66 -6.46 22.88 3.88
N ILE A 67 -6.87 22.34 5.04
CA ILE A 67 -6.88 20.89 5.29
C ILE A 67 -7.84 20.14 4.35
N PRO A 68 -9.12 20.54 4.18
CA PRO A 68 -10.01 19.91 3.21
C PRO A 68 -9.51 20.03 1.78
N ALA A 69 -9.00 21.21 1.38
CA ALA A 69 -8.45 21.44 0.05
C ALA A 69 -7.24 20.54 -0.24
N ALA A 70 -6.34 20.39 0.74
CA ALA A 70 -5.19 19.51 0.65
C ALA A 70 -5.56 18.02 0.60
N THR A 71 -6.55 17.61 1.40
CA THR A 71 -7.07 16.24 1.41
C THR A 71 -7.73 15.89 0.07
N GLU A 72 -8.41 16.85 -0.56
CA GLU A 72 -8.93 16.68 -1.91
C GLU A 72 -7.82 16.63 -2.96
N TYR A 73 -6.81 17.51 -2.87
CA TYR A 73 -5.66 17.53 -3.77
C TYR A 73 -4.93 16.18 -3.84
N ILE A 74 -4.67 15.54 -2.70
CA ILE A 74 -3.94 14.26 -2.66
C ILE A 74 -4.75 13.10 -3.28
N LYS A 75 -6.08 13.20 -3.40
CA LYS A 75 -6.92 12.18 -4.07
C LYS A 75 -6.58 12.02 -5.55
N HIS A 76 -6.23 13.11 -6.21
CA HIS A 76 -5.98 13.15 -7.65
C HIS A 76 -4.54 12.78 -8.03
N HIS A 77 -3.69 12.44 -7.07
CA HIS A 77 -2.26 12.22 -7.27
C HIS A 77 -1.80 10.88 -6.69
N ASN A 78 -1.43 9.95 -7.58
CA ASN A 78 -1.09 8.56 -7.20
C ASN A 78 0.06 8.47 -6.19
N LYS A 79 1.04 9.38 -6.23
CA LYS A 79 2.17 9.38 -5.28
C LYS A 79 1.74 9.49 -3.81
N PHE A 80 0.58 10.08 -3.54
CA PHE A 80 0.04 10.23 -2.18
C PHE A 80 -0.94 9.13 -1.79
N GLN A 81 -1.08 8.06 -2.57
CA GLN A 81 -2.04 6.98 -2.29
C GLN A 81 -1.86 6.39 -0.87
N PHE A 82 -0.62 6.20 -0.42
CA PHE A 82 -0.35 5.70 0.93
C PHE A 82 -0.84 6.69 2.00
N LEU A 83 -0.68 8.01 1.76
CA LEU A 83 -1.08 9.08 2.66
C LEU A 83 -2.60 9.13 2.80
N ARG A 84 -3.34 8.98 1.69
CA ARG A 84 -4.81 8.85 1.70
C ARG A 84 -5.29 7.64 2.49
N LYS A 85 -4.70 6.47 2.22
CA LYS A 85 -5.04 5.23 2.93
C LYS A 85 -4.78 5.39 4.43
N PHE A 86 -3.67 6.03 4.79
CA PHE A 86 -3.34 6.27 6.19
C PHE A 86 -4.33 7.25 6.85
N HIS A 87 -4.67 8.36 6.16
CA HIS A 87 -5.67 9.32 6.62
C HIS A 87 -7.03 8.67 6.87
N ASN A 88 -7.55 7.90 5.91
CA ASN A 88 -8.83 7.18 6.04
C ASN A 88 -8.82 6.23 7.26
N PHE A 89 -7.75 5.45 7.44
CA PHE A 89 -7.60 4.54 8.58
C PHE A 89 -7.57 5.27 9.94
N LEU A 90 -7.02 6.48 9.98
CA LEU A 90 -7.00 7.32 11.19
C LEU A 90 -8.34 8.05 11.42
N GLN A 91 -9.14 8.24 10.36
CA GLN A 91 -10.47 8.83 10.47
C GLN A 91 -11.48 7.83 11.04
N GLU A 92 -11.48 6.59 10.54
CA GLU A 92 -12.33 5.50 11.03
C GLU A 92 -12.12 5.22 12.53
N SER A 93 -10.87 5.36 12.99
CA SER A 93 -10.53 5.14 14.40
C SER A 93 -10.96 6.27 15.33
N LYS A 94 -11.37 7.46 14.85
CA LYS A 94 -11.93 8.53 15.69
C LYS A 94 -13.47 8.57 15.67
N SER A 95 -14.11 8.17 14.56
CA SER A 95 -15.56 8.28 14.41
C SER A 95 -16.37 7.19 15.11
N HIS A 96 -15.78 6.01 15.33
CA HIS A 96 -16.51 4.86 15.85
C HIS A 96 -16.10 4.39 17.26
N TYR A 97 -14.89 4.69 17.73
CA TYR A 97 -14.39 4.29 19.05
C TYR A 97 -13.25 5.22 19.46
N THR A 98 -13.29 5.91 20.61
CA THR A 98 -12.00 6.27 21.24
C THR A 98 -11.41 4.94 21.69
N PRO A 99 -10.33 4.44 21.08
CA PRO A 99 -9.88 3.09 21.39
C PRO A 99 -9.50 3.02 22.87
N ASP A 100 -9.99 1.99 23.56
CA ASP A 100 -9.43 1.60 24.85
C ASP A 100 -7.93 1.30 24.68
N GLY A 101 -7.20 1.16 25.80
CA GLY A 101 -5.74 0.99 25.75
C GLY A 101 -5.30 -0.13 24.80
N GLU A 102 -5.98 -1.28 24.82
CA GLU A 102 -5.67 -2.43 23.97
C GLU A 102 -6.01 -2.20 22.49
N GLY A 103 -7.14 -1.54 22.20
CA GLY A 103 -7.51 -1.16 20.84
C GLY A 103 -6.52 -0.18 20.21
N ALA A 104 -6.03 0.80 20.99
CA ALA A 104 -5.04 1.76 20.54
C ALA A 104 -3.72 1.07 20.15
N GLU A 105 -3.23 0.14 20.98
CA GLU A 105 -2.02 -0.63 20.66
C GLU A 105 -2.18 -1.38 19.33
N ARG A 106 -3.29 -2.11 19.18
CA ARG A 106 -3.55 -2.90 17.97
C ARG A 106 -3.59 -2.04 16.70
N LEU A 107 -4.15 -0.84 16.81
CA LEU A 107 -4.19 0.13 15.71
C LEU A 107 -2.80 0.67 15.39
N VAL A 108 -2.00 1.06 16.39
CA VAL A 108 -0.62 1.52 16.14
C VAL A 108 0.22 0.42 15.50
N LEU A 109 0.13 -0.82 15.97
CA LEU A 109 0.82 -1.97 15.35
C LEU A 109 0.39 -2.16 13.89
N LYS A 110 -0.91 -2.11 13.60
CA LYS A 110 -1.46 -2.18 12.24
C LYS A 110 -0.97 -1.01 11.36
N TYR A 111 -0.82 0.18 11.95
CA TYR A 111 -0.46 1.40 11.26
C TYR A 111 1.04 1.69 11.23
N TYR A 112 1.86 0.94 11.95
CA TYR A 112 3.30 1.16 12.10
C TYR A 112 4.01 1.33 10.74
N LYS A 113 3.68 0.47 9.77
CA LYS A 113 4.21 0.56 8.40
C LYS A 113 3.93 1.91 7.73
N PHE A 114 2.77 2.52 8.00
CA PHE A 114 2.39 3.79 7.39
C PHE A 114 3.17 4.96 7.99
N TYR A 115 3.52 4.90 9.27
CA TYR A 115 4.44 5.88 9.87
C TYR A 115 5.83 5.80 9.24
N MET A 116 6.36 4.59 9.01
CA MET A 116 7.66 4.43 8.33
C MET A 116 7.62 4.93 6.87
N ILE A 117 6.57 4.58 6.12
CA ILE A 117 6.39 5.08 4.75
C ILE A 117 6.27 6.61 4.76
N LEU A 118 5.52 7.19 5.71
CA LEU A 118 5.38 8.63 5.86
C LEU A 118 6.72 9.30 6.15
N ARG A 119 7.51 8.77 7.11
CA ARG A 119 8.85 9.27 7.42
C ARG A 119 9.74 9.28 6.18
N ASN A 120 9.81 8.16 5.47
CA ASN A 120 10.66 8.04 4.28
C ASN A 120 10.20 8.98 3.16
N PHE A 121 8.89 9.08 2.95
CA PHE A 121 8.32 10.00 1.98
C PHE A 121 8.66 11.47 2.28
N VAL A 122 8.46 11.91 3.52
CA VAL A 122 8.74 13.28 3.95
C VAL A 122 10.24 13.60 3.82
N LYS A 123 11.12 12.64 4.13
CA LYS A 123 12.56 12.79 3.93
C LYS A 123 12.93 12.91 2.45
N GLN A 124 12.36 12.09 1.59
CA GLN A 124 12.69 12.07 0.17
C GLN A 124 12.13 13.28 -0.58
N GLU A 125 10.87 13.64 -0.34
CA GLU A 125 10.19 14.69 -1.09
C GLU A 125 10.48 16.09 -0.53
N TYR A 126 10.59 16.23 0.79
CA TYR A 126 10.70 17.54 1.46
C TYR A 126 12.01 17.76 2.20
N GLN A 127 12.92 16.76 2.21
CA GLN A 127 14.21 16.83 2.92
C GLN A 127 14.08 17.07 4.43
N MET A 128 12.91 16.74 5.01
CA MET A 128 12.62 16.87 6.43
C MET A 128 12.76 15.53 7.15
N ASP A 129 13.36 15.53 8.33
CA ASP A 129 13.42 14.36 9.21
C ASP A 129 12.27 14.43 10.22
N ILE A 130 11.47 13.36 10.27
CA ILE A 130 10.39 13.17 11.25
C ILE A 130 10.46 11.75 11.81
N LEU A 131 9.81 11.49 12.94
CA LEU A 131 9.64 10.19 13.58
C LEU A 131 10.98 9.47 13.81
N HIS A 132 11.96 10.22 14.30
CA HIS A 132 13.35 9.79 14.43
C HIS A 132 13.57 8.65 15.43
N ASN A 133 12.66 8.49 16.40
CA ASN A 133 12.71 7.46 17.43
C ASN A 133 11.58 6.42 17.30
N LEU A 134 10.95 6.32 16.13
CA LEU A 134 9.80 5.43 15.89
C LEU A 134 10.10 3.97 16.28
N GLU A 135 11.33 3.52 16.05
CA GLU A 135 11.84 2.18 16.36
C GLU A 135 11.85 1.84 17.85
N LYS A 136 11.80 2.85 18.74
CA LYS A 136 11.63 2.60 20.18
C LYS A 136 10.25 2.04 20.51
N PHE A 137 9.26 2.23 19.63
CA PHE A 137 7.93 1.67 19.86
C PHE A 137 7.96 0.14 19.67
N PRO A 138 7.41 -0.66 20.61
CA PRO A 138 7.67 -2.09 20.69
C PRO A 138 6.64 -2.82 19.81
N ILE A 139 7.05 -3.07 18.57
CA ILE A 139 6.20 -3.71 17.55
C ILE A 139 6.13 -5.23 17.66
N ASN A 140 7.22 -5.86 18.11
CA ASN A 140 7.35 -7.31 18.23
C ASN A 140 7.69 -7.67 19.67
N THR A 141 6.91 -8.56 20.25
CA THR A 141 7.13 -9.05 21.63
C THR A 141 7.89 -10.38 21.66
N ASP A 142 8.15 -10.99 20.49
CA ASP A 142 8.84 -12.27 20.37
C ASP A 142 10.21 -12.09 19.68
N HIS A 143 11.27 -12.31 20.45
CA HIS A 143 12.66 -12.20 19.97
C HIS A 143 13.00 -13.21 18.87
N ALA A 144 12.41 -14.41 18.87
CA ALA A 144 12.69 -15.42 17.84
C ALA A 144 12.09 -15.01 16.49
N VAL A 145 10.92 -14.38 16.49
CA VAL A 145 10.30 -13.82 15.29
C VAL A 145 11.13 -12.65 14.76
N GLN A 146 11.63 -11.78 15.64
CA GLN A 146 12.50 -10.68 15.25
C GLN A 146 13.81 -11.18 14.62
N GLU A 147 14.50 -12.12 15.26
CA GLU A 147 15.74 -12.71 14.73
C GLU A 147 15.52 -13.33 13.34
N TYR A 148 14.41 -14.04 13.16
CA TYR A 148 14.03 -14.62 11.87
C TYR A 148 13.85 -13.55 10.78
N HIS A 149 13.11 -12.48 11.08
CA HIS A 149 12.92 -11.36 10.15
C HIS A 149 14.21 -10.59 9.84
N ASP A 150 15.07 -10.40 10.84
CA ASP A 150 16.36 -9.72 10.66
C ASP A 150 17.27 -10.53 9.73
N LYS A 151 17.32 -11.86 9.89
CA LYS A 151 18.07 -12.75 9.00
C LYS A 151 17.54 -12.77 7.57
N ILE A 152 16.23 -12.60 7.39
CA ILE A 152 15.63 -12.42 6.06
C ILE A 152 16.01 -11.07 5.47
N ALA A 153 15.92 -9.99 6.25
CA ALA A 153 16.28 -8.64 5.84
C ALA A 153 17.73 -8.58 5.33
N GLU A 154 18.68 -9.21 6.05
CA GLU A 154 20.07 -9.36 5.59
C GLU A 154 20.17 -9.95 4.17
N ARG A 155 19.32 -10.94 3.82
CA ARG A 155 19.31 -11.57 2.48
C ARG A 155 18.62 -10.73 1.41
N LEU A 156 17.65 -9.91 1.81
CA LEU A 156 16.97 -8.95 0.95
C LEU A 156 17.87 -7.76 0.61
N GLU A 157 18.82 -7.41 1.49
CA GLU A 157 19.79 -6.34 1.29
C GLU A 157 20.91 -6.67 0.30
N LEU A 158 21.10 -7.96 -0.01
CA LEU A 158 22.08 -8.37 -1.01
C LEU A 158 21.73 -7.84 -2.39
N ARG A 159 22.71 -7.18 -3.04
CA ARG A 159 22.61 -6.81 -4.46
C ARG A 159 22.62 -8.08 -5.31
N ARG A 160 21.69 -8.16 -6.26
CA ARG A 160 21.55 -9.30 -7.16
C ARG A 160 21.46 -8.80 -8.60
N GLU A 161 21.80 -9.70 -9.52
CA GLU A 161 21.69 -9.42 -10.95
C GLU A 161 20.23 -9.37 -11.38
N ILE A 162 19.93 -8.52 -12.36
CA ILE A 162 18.60 -8.45 -12.98
C ILE A 162 18.43 -9.69 -13.87
N ARG A 163 17.41 -10.49 -13.61
CA ARG A 163 17.09 -11.68 -14.42
C ARG A 163 15.97 -11.40 -15.40
N ASP A 164 16.05 -12.02 -16.58
CA ASP A 164 14.94 -12.02 -17.53
C ASP A 164 13.79 -12.89 -17.00
N LEU A 165 12.65 -12.25 -16.74
CA LEU A 165 11.44 -12.90 -16.24
C LEU A 165 10.53 -13.41 -17.36
N THR A 166 10.87 -13.21 -18.63
CA THR A 166 10.00 -13.52 -19.78
C THR A 166 9.52 -14.97 -19.78
N HIS A 167 10.32 -15.91 -19.31
CA HIS A 167 9.99 -17.34 -19.31
C HIS A 167 9.50 -17.85 -17.94
N ASN A 168 9.44 -16.98 -16.92
CA ASN A 168 9.00 -17.38 -15.60
C ASN A 168 7.50 -17.70 -15.58
N PRO A 169 7.08 -18.66 -14.73
CA PRO A 169 5.67 -18.94 -14.52
C PRO A 169 4.96 -17.72 -13.93
N ARG A 170 3.69 -17.54 -14.30
CA ARG A 170 2.81 -16.55 -13.69
C ARG A 170 2.37 -17.04 -12.31
N MET A 171 2.27 -16.12 -11.37
CA MET A 171 1.85 -16.33 -9.99
C MET A 171 0.71 -15.36 -9.66
N TYR A 172 -0.23 -15.81 -8.84
CA TYR A 172 -1.15 -14.94 -8.11
C TYR A 172 -0.57 -14.62 -6.73
N VAL A 173 -0.76 -13.39 -6.30
CA VAL A 173 -0.44 -12.95 -4.94
C VAL A 173 -1.69 -13.12 -4.08
N HIS A 174 -1.63 -14.02 -3.11
CA HIS A 174 -2.77 -14.31 -2.24
C HIS A 174 -2.82 -13.41 -1.00
N LYS A 175 -1.66 -13.09 -0.43
CA LYS A 175 -1.53 -12.27 0.77
C LYS A 175 -0.22 -11.49 0.72
N VAL A 176 -0.24 -10.26 1.22
CA VAL A 176 0.93 -9.42 1.45
C VAL A 176 0.86 -8.94 2.89
N VAL A 177 1.85 -9.31 3.70
CA VAL A 177 1.97 -8.93 5.11
C VAL A 177 3.26 -8.15 5.27
N PRO A 178 3.19 -6.87 5.67
CA PRO A 178 4.39 -6.09 5.95
C PRO A 178 5.00 -6.52 7.28
N PHE A 179 6.33 -6.54 7.34
CA PHE A 179 7.09 -6.67 8.57
C PHE A 179 8.22 -5.65 8.59
N VAL A 180 8.77 -5.38 9.77
CA VAL A 180 9.81 -4.37 9.97
C VAL A 180 11.07 -5.05 10.48
N SER A 181 12.21 -4.62 9.94
CA SER A 181 13.53 -4.96 10.47
C SER A 181 14.44 -3.75 10.30
N GLY A 182 15.05 -3.31 11.41
CA GLY A 182 15.73 -2.02 11.48
C GLY A 182 14.81 -0.86 11.07
N GLU A 183 15.30 0.00 10.18
CA GLU A 183 14.57 1.18 9.69
C GLU A 183 13.81 0.93 8.37
N ALA A 184 13.72 -0.33 7.93
CA ALA A 184 13.11 -0.71 6.66
C ALA A 184 11.83 -1.53 6.82
N VAL A 185 10.89 -1.34 5.88
CA VAL A 185 9.69 -2.16 5.75
C VAL A 185 9.91 -3.18 4.65
N TYR A 186 9.66 -4.44 4.97
CA TYR A 186 9.70 -5.57 4.07
C TYR A 186 8.32 -6.24 4.01
N TYR A 187 8.17 -7.22 3.12
CA TYR A 187 6.89 -7.88 2.86
C TYR A 187 7.07 -9.39 2.83
N GLU A 188 6.29 -10.09 3.66
CA GLU A 188 5.98 -11.50 3.50
C GLU A 188 4.82 -11.65 2.51
N ILE A 189 5.05 -12.42 1.45
CA ILE A 189 4.15 -12.54 0.32
C ILE A 189 3.81 -14.01 0.12
N VAL A 190 2.52 -14.33 0.17
CA VAL A 190 2.02 -15.67 -0.13
C VAL A 190 1.67 -15.74 -1.60
N LEU A 191 2.40 -16.56 -2.33
CA LEU A 191 2.23 -16.77 -3.77
C LEU A 191 1.53 -18.09 -4.06
N THR A 192 0.91 -18.18 -5.23
CA THR A 192 0.35 -19.42 -5.78
C THR A 192 0.53 -19.40 -7.30
N PRO A 193 0.93 -20.51 -7.95
CA PRO A 193 0.97 -20.58 -9.41
C PRO A 193 -0.36 -20.18 -10.04
N ALA A 194 -0.32 -19.37 -11.09
CA ALA A 194 -1.52 -18.92 -11.79
C ALA A 194 -1.93 -19.94 -12.86
N TYR A 195 -2.45 -21.08 -12.42
CA TYR A 195 -3.07 -22.12 -13.25
C TYR A 195 -4.60 -22.09 -13.16
N ASP A 196 -5.29 -22.83 -14.04
CA ASP A 196 -6.78 -22.85 -14.07
C ASP A 196 -7.37 -23.50 -12.83
N THR A 197 -6.62 -24.43 -12.23
CA THR A 197 -6.91 -25.04 -10.94
C THR A 197 -5.71 -24.84 -10.01
N THR A 198 -5.98 -24.31 -8.83
CA THR A 198 -4.95 -24.07 -7.80
C THR A 198 -5.50 -24.50 -6.45
N SER A 199 -4.69 -25.17 -5.66
CA SER A 199 -5.01 -25.59 -4.30
C SER A 199 -4.35 -24.68 -3.27
N LYS A 200 -4.89 -24.69 -2.04
CA LYS A 200 -4.22 -24.04 -0.90
C LYS A 200 -2.84 -24.64 -0.60
N PHE A 201 -2.59 -25.88 -1.05
CA PHE A 201 -1.32 -26.57 -0.88
C PHE A 201 -0.24 -26.13 -1.88
N ASP A 202 -0.63 -25.44 -2.96
CA ASP A 202 0.31 -24.86 -3.92
C ASP A 202 0.86 -23.50 -3.46
N ARG A 203 0.44 -23.06 -2.26
CA ARG A 203 0.87 -21.79 -1.66
C ARG A 203 2.25 -21.91 -1.08
N PHE A 204 3.08 -20.92 -1.35
CA PHE A 204 4.38 -20.78 -0.71
C PHE A 204 4.65 -19.33 -0.34
N VAL A 205 5.51 -19.15 0.67
CA VAL A 205 5.90 -17.82 1.18
C VAL A 205 7.17 -17.37 0.50
N CYS A 206 7.23 -16.10 0.15
CA CYS A 206 8.45 -15.40 -0.25
C CYS A 206 8.52 -14.04 0.45
N TYR A 207 9.72 -13.49 0.52
CA TYR A 207 9.97 -12.21 1.17
C TYR A 207 10.50 -11.21 0.16
N SER A 208 10.08 -9.95 0.26
CA SER A 208 10.52 -8.90 -0.66
C SER A 208 10.68 -7.56 0.03
N LYS A 209 11.48 -6.69 -0.57
CA LYS A 209 11.52 -5.24 -0.30
C LYS A 209 10.41 -4.48 -1.02
N ILE A 210 9.91 -5.05 -2.12
CA ILE A 210 8.98 -4.37 -3.01
C ILE A 210 7.57 -4.84 -2.66
N MET A 211 6.65 -3.90 -2.53
CA MET A 211 5.24 -4.22 -2.37
C MET A 211 4.68 -4.70 -3.71
N ILE A 212 4.16 -5.93 -3.74
CA ILE A 212 3.62 -6.52 -4.97
C ILE A 212 2.09 -6.39 -4.98
N PRO A 213 1.50 -5.85 -6.06
CA PRO A 213 0.05 -5.79 -6.23
C PRO A 213 -0.60 -7.18 -6.25
N SER A 214 -1.81 -7.29 -5.68
CA SER A 214 -2.48 -8.58 -5.46
C SER A 214 -3.71 -8.86 -6.33
N HIS A 215 -4.02 -8.00 -7.29
CA HIS A 215 -5.25 -8.06 -8.07
C HIS A 215 -5.04 -8.50 -9.53
N TYR A 216 -3.84 -8.98 -9.88
CA TYR A 216 -3.55 -9.64 -11.15
C TYR A 216 -2.45 -10.69 -11.00
N SER A 217 -2.17 -11.42 -12.09
CA SER A 217 -1.01 -12.32 -12.14
C SER A 217 0.26 -11.57 -12.52
N ALA A 218 1.37 -11.99 -11.93
CA ALA A 218 2.70 -11.46 -12.19
C ALA A 218 3.71 -12.60 -12.27
N LYS A 219 4.79 -12.37 -13.01
CA LYS A 219 5.96 -13.25 -12.98
C LYS A 219 6.93 -12.71 -11.96
N MET A 220 7.51 -13.61 -11.17
CA MET A 220 8.31 -13.24 -10.00
C MET A 220 9.76 -13.64 -10.23
N ASP A 221 10.67 -12.80 -9.78
CA ASP A 221 12.09 -13.09 -9.68
C ASP A 221 12.40 -13.66 -8.28
N ILE A 222 12.55 -14.98 -8.15
CA ILE A 222 12.67 -15.64 -6.85
C ILE A 222 14.00 -16.38 -6.72
N TYR A 223 14.74 -16.07 -5.66
CA TYR A 223 15.97 -16.77 -5.25
C TYR A 223 15.66 -17.69 -4.08
N TYR A 224 16.11 -18.93 -4.17
CA TYR A 224 16.07 -19.90 -3.08
C TYR A 224 17.32 -19.75 -2.23
N GLU A 225 17.14 -19.35 -0.99
CA GLU A 225 18.22 -19.00 -0.06
C GLU A 225 18.08 -19.82 1.22
N THR A 226 19.13 -19.82 2.04
CA THR A 226 19.12 -20.48 3.35
C THR A 226 19.62 -19.53 4.41
N ILE A 227 18.79 -19.17 5.38
CA ILE A 227 19.18 -18.38 6.56
C ILE A 227 19.54 -19.30 7.71
N GLU A 228 20.21 -18.74 8.72
CA GLU A 228 20.53 -19.45 9.97
C GLU A 228 19.93 -18.68 11.14
N VAL A 229 19.09 -19.34 11.93
CA VAL A 229 18.37 -18.78 13.08
C VAL A 229 18.51 -19.76 14.22
N ASN A 230 19.00 -19.33 15.39
CA ASN A 230 19.27 -20.21 16.53
C ASN A 230 20.08 -21.47 16.18
N GLY A 231 21.11 -21.32 15.33
CA GLY A 231 21.98 -22.43 14.88
C GLY A 231 21.31 -23.44 13.94
N ARG A 232 20.09 -23.15 13.44
CA ARG A 232 19.37 -24.00 12.49
C ARG A 232 19.29 -23.33 11.13
N LYS A 233 19.65 -24.09 10.08
CA LYS A 233 19.53 -23.65 8.69
C LYS A 233 18.09 -23.82 8.20
N MET A 234 17.51 -22.75 7.68
CA MET A 234 16.13 -22.69 7.21
C MET A 234 16.09 -22.18 5.76
N PRO A 235 15.43 -22.87 4.83
CA PRO A 235 15.25 -22.37 3.47
C PRO A 235 14.24 -21.21 3.47
N VAL A 236 14.52 -20.19 2.67
CA VAL A 236 13.63 -19.04 2.44
C VAL A 236 13.63 -18.65 0.96
N ASN A 237 12.53 -18.07 0.51
CA ASN A 237 12.40 -17.57 -0.86
C ASN A 237 12.52 -16.04 -0.85
N ILE A 238 13.49 -15.49 -1.58
CA ILE A 238 13.75 -14.06 -1.68
C ILE A 238 13.27 -13.57 -3.04
N LEU A 239 12.27 -12.69 -3.04
CA LEU A 239 11.70 -12.06 -4.22
C LEU A 239 12.31 -10.68 -4.43
N THR A 240 12.99 -10.52 -5.55
CA THR A 240 13.84 -9.35 -5.84
C THR A 240 13.21 -8.40 -6.86
N ASP A 241 12.41 -8.95 -7.77
CA ASP A 241 11.71 -8.18 -8.78
C ASP A 241 10.43 -8.91 -9.24
N PHE A 242 9.55 -8.21 -9.94
CA PHE A 242 8.37 -8.80 -10.56
C PHE A 242 7.98 -8.04 -11.84
N MET A 243 7.31 -8.73 -12.75
CA MET A 243 6.62 -8.10 -13.88
C MET A 243 5.14 -8.48 -13.89
N VAL A 244 4.27 -7.49 -14.04
CA VAL A 244 2.84 -7.74 -14.29
C VAL A 244 2.71 -8.52 -15.59
N SER A 245 1.90 -9.58 -15.58
CA SER A 245 1.80 -10.45 -16.75
C SER A 245 0.48 -11.21 -16.73
N ILE A 246 -0.58 -10.54 -17.16
CA ILE A 246 -1.89 -11.15 -17.42
C ILE A 246 -1.77 -12.09 -18.63
N ARG A 247 -2.45 -13.23 -18.65
CA ARG A 247 -2.38 -14.14 -19.80
C ARG A 247 -3.01 -13.48 -21.04
N PRO A 248 -2.37 -13.52 -22.23
CA PRO A 248 -2.91 -12.88 -23.43
C PRO A 248 -4.32 -13.32 -23.81
N CYS A 249 -4.68 -14.58 -23.54
CA CYS A 249 -6.02 -15.09 -23.79
C CYS A 249 -7.11 -14.37 -22.99
N GLU A 250 -6.80 -13.83 -21.79
CA GLU A 250 -7.77 -13.03 -21.02
C GLU A 250 -8.08 -11.71 -21.73
N LEU A 251 -7.08 -11.10 -22.36
CA LEU A 251 -7.26 -9.89 -23.16
C LEU A 251 -8.04 -10.19 -24.45
N ASN A 252 -7.78 -11.33 -25.09
CA ASN A 252 -8.58 -11.78 -26.23
C ASN A 252 -10.04 -12.02 -25.83
N ASN A 253 -10.27 -12.64 -24.66
CA ASN A 253 -11.62 -12.86 -24.13
C ASN A 253 -12.31 -11.54 -23.78
N PHE A 254 -11.58 -10.57 -23.24
CA PHE A 254 -12.09 -9.23 -22.97
C PHE A 254 -12.49 -8.52 -24.28
N ALA A 255 -11.67 -8.57 -25.32
CA ALA A 255 -12.00 -7.99 -26.63
C ALA A 255 -13.27 -8.60 -27.26
N LYS A 256 -13.47 -9.91 -27.09
CA LYS A 256 -14.70 -10.60 -27.55
C LYS A 256 -15.97 -10.09 -26.88
N ILE A 257 -15.87 -9.41 -25.73
CA ILE A 257 -17.02 -8.70 -25.15
C ILE A 257 -17.52 -7.64 -26.14
N PHE A 258 -16.62 -6.93 -26.80
CA PHE A 258 -16.89 -5.83 -27.73
C PHE A 258 -17.25 -6.28 -29.15
N GLY A 259 -17.17 -7.58 -29.42
CA GLY A 259 -17.35 -8.15 -30.76
C GLY A 259 -16.06 -8.16 -31.59
N ASP A 260 -14.94 -7.76 -31.00
CA ASP A 260 -13.63 -7.80 -31.64
C ASP A 260 -12.97 -9.17 -31.43
N ASP A 261 -12.33 -9.67 -32.49
CA ASP A 261 -11.47 -10.86 -32.41
C ASP A 261 -10.02 -10.42 -32.58
N ILE A 262 -9.30 -10.34 -31.47
CA ILE A 262 -7.89 -9.98 -31.44
C ILE A 262 -7.05 -11.19 -31.07
N LYS A 263 -5.81 -11.17 -31.52
CA LYS A 263 -4.79 -12.14 -31.11
C LYS A 263 -3.65 -11.43 -30.40
N MET A 264 -3.73 -11.36 -29.07
CA MET A 264 -2.67 -10.79 -28.25
C MET A 264 -1.53 -11.77 -28.03
N SER A 265 -0.29 -11.26 -28.01
CA SER A 265 0.94 -11.99 -27.70
C SER A 265 1.72 -11.23 -26.63
N PRO A 266 2.49 -11.92 -25.75
CA PRO A 266 3.36 -11.23 -24.79
C PRO A 266 4.44 -10.34 -25.43
N SER A 267 4.75 -10.57 -26.70
CA SER A 267 5.75 -9.81 -27.46
C SER A 267 5.20 -8.55 -28.14
N HIS A 268 3.89 -8.33 -28.11
CA HIS A 268 3.27 -7.14 -28.73
C HIS A 268 3.53 -5.91 -27.86
N SER A 269 3.86 -4.78 -28.50
CA SER A 269 4.11 -3.52 -27.80
C SER A 269 2.88 -3.06 -27.01
N GLU A 270 1.67 -3.29 -27.54
CA GLU A 270 0.41 -2.99 -26.88
C GLU A 270 0.25 -3.82 -25.60
N TYR A 271 0.58 -5.13 -25.65
CA TYR A 271 0.55 -5.98 -24.47
C TYR A 271 1.50 -5.46 -23.39
N ILE A 272 2.74 -5.15 -23.77
CA ILE A 272 3.78 -4.65 -22.85
C ILE A 272 3.30 -3.34 -22.21
N GLY A 273 2.85 -2.37 -23.00
CA GLY A 273 2.34 -1.09 -22.49
C GLY A 273 1.10 -1.25 -21.59
N MET A 274 0.23 -2.23 -21.86
CA MET A 274 -0.90 -2.53 -20.98
C MET A 274 -0.46 -3.10 -19.63
N MET A 275 0.63 -3.87 -19.56
CA MET A 275 1.14 -4.41 -18.28
C MET A 275 1.75 -3.33 -17.39
N ASP A 276 2.19 -2.21 -17.96
CA ASP A 276 2.66 -1.03 -17.22
C ASP A 276 1.49 -0.20 -16.65
N THR A 277 0.25 -0.48 -17.06
CA THR A 277 -0.93 0.19 -16.52
C THR A 277 -1.24 -0.33 -15.12
N THR A 278 -1.37 0.58 -14.16
CA THR A 278 -1.77 0.22 -12.80
C THR A 278 -3.26 -0.09 -12.78
N ILE A 279 -3.60 -1.33 -12.42
CA ILE A 279 -4.96 -1.73 -12.07
C ILE A 279 -5.10 -1.58 -10.55
N GLU A 280 -6.31 -1.32 -10.05
CA GLU A 280 -6.55 -1.31 -8.61
C GLU A 280 -7.82 -2.09 -8.29
N HIS A 281 -7.83 -2.72 -7.11
CA HIS A 281 -9.02 -3.32 -6.54
C HIS A 281 -9.46 -2.48 -5.35
N ILE A 282 -10.41 -1.58 -5.61
CA ILE A 282 -11.00 -0.71 -4.60
C ILE A 282 -12.09 -1.50 -3.86
N LYS A 283 -11.96 -1.61 -2.55
CA LYS A 283 -12.96 -2.20 -1.64
C LYS A 283 -13.58 -1.19 -0.68
N ASP A 284 -12.98 -0.01 -0.60
CA ASP A 284 -13.42 1.05 0.28
C ASP A 284 -14.70 1.68 -0.28
N TRP A 285 -15.75 1.68 0.54
CA TRP A 285 -17.05 2.22 0.12
C TRP A 285 -17.02 3.73 -0.07
N GLY A 286 -16.21 4.47 0.70
CA GLY A 286 -16.07 5.92 0.54
C GLY A 286 -15.42 6.27 -0.80
N GLU A 287 -14.40 5.53 -1.20
CA GLU A 287 -13.76 5.67 -2.50
C GLU A 287 -14.73 5.31 -3.64
N ILE A 288 -15.45 4.19 -3.53
CA ILE A 288 -16.50 3.81 -4.50
C ILE A 288 -17.56 4.92 -4.64
N ALA A 289 -18.05 5.45 -3.51
CA ALA A 289 -19.05 6.52 -3.50
C ALA A 289 -18.53 7.83 -4.09
N SER A 290 -17.21 8.10 -4.02
CA SER A 290 -16.61 9.30 -4.62
C SER A 290 -16.72 9.33 -6.15
N TYR A 291 -16.88 8.17 -6.79
CA TYR A 291 -17.22 8.07 -8.21
C TYR A 291 -18.72 8.30 -8.51
N GLY A 292 -19.52 8.70 -7.52
CA GLY A 292 -20.97 8.87 -7.64
C GLY A 292 -21.76 7.54 -7.60
N VAL A 293 -21.11 6.43 -7.22
CA VAL A 293 -21.73 5.11 -7.15
C VAL A 293 -22.52 4.96 -5.85
N MET A 294 -23.85 4.94 -5.96
CA MET A 294 -24.76 4.77 -4.82
C MET A 294 -25.04 3.30 -4.47
N THR A 295 -24.88 2.39 -5.43
CA THR A 295 -25.18 0.96 -5.24
C THR A 295 -24.34 0.13 -6.21
N THR A 296 -23.73 -0.95 -5.70
CA THR A 296 -22.97 -1.92 -6.52
C THR A 296 -23.85 -3.12 -6.89
N PRO A 297 -23.57 -3.83 -8.01
CA PRO A 297 -22.51 -3.57 -8.99
C PRO A 297 -22.77 -2.30 -9.82
N ALA A 298 -21.70 -1.62 -10.23
CA ALA A 298 -21.76 -0.39 -11.02
C ALA A 298 -20.67 -0.36 -12.10
N LEU A 299 -20.90 0.42 -13.15
CA LEU A 299 -19.93 0.69 -14.22
C LEU A 299 -19.75 2.21 -14.33
N VAL A 300 -18.50 2.64 -14.28
CA VAL A 300 -18.07 4.02 -14.40
C VAL A 300 -17.10 4.11 -15.57
N ILE A 301 -17.30 5.07 -16.47
CA ILE A 301 -16.45 5.32 -17.64
C ILE A 301 -16.12 6.80 -17.65
N ASP A 302 -14.83 7.13 -17.74
CA ASP A 302 -14.33 8.52 -17.76
C ASP A 302 -14.93 9.40 -16.65
N GLY A 303 -15.02 8.83 -15.43
CA GLY A 303 -15.57 9.49 -14.23
C GLY A 303 -17.10 9.56 -14.17
N LYS A 304 -17.82 9.09 -15.20
CA LYS A 304 -19.30 9.10 -15.24
C LYS A 304 -19.88 7.73 -14.93
N VAL A 305 -20.82 7.68 -13.97
CA VAL A 305 -21.60 6.46 -13.71
C VAL A 305 -22.55 6.20 -14.87
N VAL A 306 -22.42 5.05 -15.51
CA VAL A 306 -23.23 4.64 -16.66
C VAL A 306 -24.19 3.49 -16.35
N SER A 307 -23.96 2.78 -15.24
CA SER A 307 -24.87 1.77 -14.69
C SER A 307 -24.60 1.57 -13.21
N PHE A 308 -25.64 1.29 -12.43
CA PHE A 308 -25.54 0.96 -11.00
C PHE A 308 -26.71 0.05 -10.57
N GLY A 309 -26.51 -0.74 -9.52
CA GLY A 309 -27.55 -1.59 -8.92
C GLY A 309 -28.04 -2.78 -9.78
N LYS A 310 -27.39 -3.07 -10.93
CA LYS A 310 -27.72 -4.24 -11.77
C LYS A 310 -26.49 -4.87 -12.39
N VAL A 311 -26.49 -6.20 -12.50
CA VAL A 311 -25.51 -6.95 -13.28
C VAL A 311 -25.86 -6.79 -14.77
N LEU A 312 -25.00 -6.13 -15.53
CA LEU A 312 -25.21 -5.92 -16.96
C LEU A 312 -25.00 -7.23 -17.74
N LYS A 313 -25.84 -7.47 -18.74
CA LYS A 313 -25.58 -8.48 -19.77
C LYS A 313 -24.52 -7.99 -20.74
N LYS A 314 -23.85 -8.93 -21.42
CA LYS A 314 -22.81 -8.64 -22.43
C LYS A 314 -23.25 -7.54 -23.42
N ASP A 315 -24.43 -7.69 -24.02
CA ASP A 315 -24.92 -6.76 -25.04
C ASP A 315 -25.23 -5.35 -24.49
N GLU A 316 -25.65 -5.25 -23.22
CA GLU A 316 -25.85 -3.96 -22.56
C GLU A 316 -24.53 -3.23 -22.34
N VAL A 317 -23.49 -3.94 -21.89
CA VAL A 317 -22.14 -3.39 -21.69
C VAL A 317 -21.59 -2.83 -23.00
N VAL A 318 -21.72 -3.59 -24.10
CA VAL A 318 -21.25 -3.16 -25.43
C VAL A 318 -21.97 -1.91 -25.90
N LYS A 319 -23.30 -1.84 -25.72
CA LYS A 319 -24.10 -0.68 -26.11
C LYS A 319 -23.65 0.58 -25.36
N ILE A 320 -23.51 0.49 -24.04
CA ILE A 320 -23.06 1.60 -23.19
C ILE A 320 -21.67 2.09 -23.61
N LEU A 321 -20.72 1.19 -23.83
CA LEU A 321 -19.35 1.57 -24.19
C LEU A 321 -19.27 2.24 -25.57
N LYS A 322 -20.10 1.83 -26.53
CA LYS A 322 -20.21 2.49 -27.83
C LYS A 322 -20.85 3.87 -27.74
N GLU A 323 -21.84 4.06 -26.87
CA GLU A 323 -22.51 5.36 -26.66
C GLU A 323 -21.60 6.38 -25.96
N VAL A 324 -20.67 5.92 -25.12
CA VAL A 324 -19.77 6.82 -24.35
C VAL A 324 -18.51 7.18 -25.15
N ARG A 325 -18.03 6.29 -26.01
CA ARG A 325 -16.78 6.47 -26.78
C ARG A 325 -16.98 6.87 -28.25
N GLY A 326 -18.20 6.77 -28.78
CA GLY A 326 -18.56 7.17 -30.15
C GLY A 326 -19.05 8.61 -30.20
#